data_AF-A0A1F9S9I7-F1
#
_entry.id   AF-A0A1F9S9I7-F1
#
_cell.length_a   1.000
_cell.length_b   1.000
_cell.length_c   1.000
_cell.angle_alpha   90.00
_cell.angle_beta   90.00
_cell.angle_gamma   90.00
#
_symmetry.space_group_name_H-M   'P 1'
#
loop_
_entity.id
_entity.type
_entity.pdbx_description
1 polymer ?
#
loop_
_entity_poly.entity_id
_entity_poly.type
_entity_poly.pdbx_seq_one_letter_code
_entity_poly.pdbx_strand_id
1 'polypeptide(L)'
;MAALAAGAFLLLAAGDLALRSRSALLKAEQEEYWRANPAAKAAHFEAEYSGRAAQKEKAAGAQANPETAARAADLRAAEKDFRLSESSAKMAYIWYRTAAEDFNFPGNPWAARARARLPGALNAWRAELAAKGIKAEPWMLQ
;
A
#
# COMPACT_ATOMS: atom_id res chain seq x y z
N MET A 1 19.55 26.41 -24.88
CA MET A 1 19.44 24.94 -24.79
C MET A 1 19.34 24.46 -23.34
N ALA A 2 20.28 24.77 -22.44
CA ALA A 2 20.27 24.27 -21.05
C ALA A 2 19.04 24.67 -20.22
N ALA A 3 18.55 25.92 -20.34
CA ALA A 3 17.36 26.38 -19.61
C ALA A 3 16.04 25.68 -20.01
N LEU A 4 15.90 25.34 -21.30
CA LEU A 4 14.75 24.59 -21.81
C LEU A 4 14.78 23.13 -21.33
N ALA A 5 15.96 22.52 -21.30
CA ALA A 5 16.13 21.16 -20.78
C ALA A 5 15.83 21.07 -19.27
N ALA A 6 16.25 22.08 -18.48
CA ALA A 6 15.95 22.16 -17.06
C ALA A 6 14.43 22.30 -16.79
N GLY A 7 13.74 23.16 -17.55
CA GLY A 7 12.28 23.31 -17.44
C GLY A 7 11.52 22.02 -17.75
N ALA A 8 11.88 21.33 -18.84
CA ALA A 8 11.27 20.06 -19.20
C ALA A 8 11.51 18.96 -18.15
N PHE A 9 12.73 18.88 -17.60
CA PHE A 9 13.05 17.94 -16.53
C PHE A 9 12.21 18.18 -15.27
N LEU A 10 12.08 19.44 -14.84
CA LEU A 10 11.27 19.80 -13.66
C LEU A 10 9.78 19.47 -13.85
N LEU A 11 9.23 19.68 -15.05
CA LEU A 11 7.85 19.31 -15.37
C LEU A 11 7.65 17.79 -15.32
N LEU A 12 8.58 17.01 -15.87
CA LEU A 12 8.52 15.55 -15.81
C LEU A 12 8.66 15.03 -14.38
N ALA A 13 9.56 15.61 -13.59
CA ALA A 13 9.72 15.27 -12.18
C ALA A 13 8.45 15.60 -11.37
N ALA A 14 7.86 16.78 -11.57
CA ALA A 14 6.59 17.13 -10.93
C ALA A 14 5.45 16.18 -11.36
N GLY A 15 5.40 15.80 -12.64
CA GLY A 15 4.45 14.81 -13.15
C GLY A 15 4.61 13.43 -12.50
N ASP A 16 5.83 12.91 -12.39
CA ASP A 16 6.12 11.64 -11.71
C ASP A 16 5.70 11.70 -10.22
N LEU A 17 6.08 12.76 -9.51
CA LEU A 17 5.69 12.96 -8.11
C LEU A 17 4.17 13.03 -7.96
N ALA A 18 3.46 13.69 -8.87
CA ALA A 18 2.00 13.75 -8.86
C ALA A 18 1.36 12.37 -8.99
N LEU A 19 1.86 11.56 -9.92
CA LEU A 19 1.36 10.20 -10.16
C LEU A 19 1.65 9.27 -8.98
N ARG A 20 2.83 9.38 -8.37
CA ARG A 20 3.20 8.61 -7.18
C ARG A 20 2.37 9.02 -5.97
N SER A 21 2.18 10.32 -5.75
CA SER A 21 1.32 10.85 -4.68
C SER A 21 -0.13 10.39 -4.86
N ARG A 22 -0.68 10.45 -6.08
CA ARG A 22 -2.02 9.91 -6.38
C ARG A 22 -2.12 8.41 -6.09
N SER A 23 -1.13 7.63 -6.50
CA SER A 23 -1.12 6.18 -6.28
C SER A 23 -1.04 5.82 -4.80
N ALA A 24 -0.19 6.53 -4.04
CA ALA A 24 -0.10 6.37 -2.60
C ALA A 24 -1.40 6.78 -1.89
N LEU A 25 -2.03 7.88 -2.31
CA LEU A 25 -3.33 8.32 -1.80
C LEU A 25 -4.41 7.24 -2.02
N LEU A 26 -4.50 6.67 -3.23
CA LEU A 26 -5.48 5.61 -3.52
C LEU A 26 -5.24 4.35 -2.66
N LYS A 27 -3.98 3.96 -2.45
CA LYS A 27 -3.64 2.87 -1.53
C LYS A 27 -4.05 3.19 -0.08
N ALA A 28 -3.83 4.41 0.36
CA ALA A 28 -4.24 4.84 1.70
C ALA A 28 -5.75 4.76 1.89
N GLU A 29 -6.52 5.23 0.89
CA GLU A 29 -7.98 5.18 0.88
C GLU A 29 -8.51 3.73 0.82
N GLN A 30 -7.83 2.85 0.09
CA GLN A 30 -8.14 1.43 0.06
C GLN A 30 -7.93 0.75 1.42
N GLU A 31 -6.81 1.02 2.09
CA GLU A 31 -6.54 0.50 3.43
C GLU A 31 -7.51 1.08 4.46
N GLU A 32 -7.85 2.36 4.34
CA GLU A 32 -8.87 2.98 5.18
C GLU A 32 -10.24 2.29 4.99
N TYR A 33 -10.61 2.00 3.74
CA TYR A 33 -11.82 1.24 3.43
C TYR A 33 -11.76 -0.17 4.03
N TRP A 34 -10.65 -0.88 3.91
CA TRP A 34 -10.45 -2.22 4.47
C TRP A 34 -10.46 -2.26 5.99
N ARG A 35 -9.97 -1.21 6.66
CA ARG A 35 -10.13 -1.07 8.11
C ARG A 35 -11.60 -1.10 8.52
N ALA A 36 -12.46 -0.42 7.76
CA ALA A 36 -13.91 -0.42 7.99
C ALA A 36 -14.60 -1.69 7.47
N ASN A 37 -13.98 -2.39 6.51
CA ASN A 37 -14.55 -3.55 5.84
C ASN A 37 -13.53 -4.71 5.76
N PRO A 38 -13.20 -5.39 6.88
CA PRO A 38 -12.19 -6.44 6.89
C PRO A 38 -12.51 -7.61 5.95
N ALA A 39 -13.80 -7.94 5.77
CA ALA A 39 -14.25 -8.96 4.82
C ALA A 39 -13.89 -8.59 3.37
N ALA A 40 -13.91 -7.31 3.00
CA ALA A 40 -13.53 -6.86 1.67
C ALA A 40 -12.01 -7.00 1.44
N LYS A 41 -11.20 -6.81 2.48
CA LYS A 41 -9.75 -7.09 2.44
C LYS A 41 -9.49 -8.57 2.20
N ALA A 42 -10.19 -9.43 2.95
CA ALA A 42 -10.11 -10.87 2.80
C ALA A 42 -10.47 -11.32 1.38
N ALA A 43 -11.60 -10.84 0.85
CA ALA A 43 -12.03 -11.15 -0.51
C ALA A 43 -11.03 -10.66 -1.58
N HIS A 44 -10.43 -9.49 -1.39
CA HIS A 44 -9.43 -8.95 -2.32
C HIS A 44 -8.20 -9.84 -2.42
N PHE A 45 -7.59 -10.19 -1.29
CA PHE A 45 -6.39 -11.03 -1.30
C PHE A 45 -6.71 -12.49 -1.68
N GLU A 46 -7.90 -13.00 -1.37
CA GLU A 46 -8.31 -14.31 -1.88
C GLU A 46 -8.37 -14.33 -3.42
N ALA A 47 -8.98 -13.29 -4.02
CA ALA A 47 -9.04 -13.15 -5.48
C ALA A 47 -7.65 -12.94 -6.11
N GLU A 48 -6.78 -12.14 -5.49
CA GLU A 48 -5.44 -11.89 -6.00
C GLU A 48 -4.58 -13.17 -6.02
N TYR A 49 -4.59 -13.94 -4.94
CA TYR A 49 -3.73 -15.12 -4.82
C TYR A 49 -4.26 -16.33 -5.59
N SER A 50 -5.58 -16.48 -5.71
CA SER A 50 -6.19 -17.48 -6.61
C SER A 50 -5.92 -17.16 -8.08
N GLY A 51 -6.00 -15.88 -8.48
CA GLY A 51 -5.65 -15.44 -9.83
C GLY A 51 -4.16 -15.66 -10.16
N ARG A 52 -3.25 -15.32 -9.24
CA ARG A 52 -1.80 -15.58 -9.37
C ARG A 52 -1.50 -17.08 -9.44
N ALA A 53 -2.25 -17.92 -8.71
CA ALA A 53 -2.14 -19.38 -8.80
C ALA A 53 -2.41 -19.86 -10.22
N ALA A 54 -3.58 -19.49 -10.75
CA ALA A 54 -4.02 -19.89 -12.07
C ALA A 54 -3.09 -19.41 -13.19
N GLN A 55 -2.50 -18.21 -13.06
CA GLN A 55 -1.51 -17.72 -14.03
C GLN A 55 -0.20 -18.52 -13.98
N LYS A 56 0.30 -18.85 -12.78
CA LYS A 56 1.52 -19.65 -12.64
C LYS A 56 1.34 -21.09 -13.10
N GLU A 57 0.19 -21.71 -12.83
CA GLU A 57 -0.13 -23.05 -13.32
C GLU A 57 -0.18 -23.09 -14.86
N LYS A 58 -0.81 -22.09 -15.48
CA LYS A 58 -0.80 -21.93 -16.95
C LYS A 58 0.62 -21.72 -17.51
N ALA A 59 1.46 -20.97 -16.81
CA ALA A 59 2.83 -20.68 -17.24
C ALA A 59 3.80 -21.86 -17.04
N ALA A 60 3.56 -22.71 -16.04
CA ALA A 60 4.43 -23.84 -15.71
C ALA A 60 4.22 -25.07 -16.61
N GLY A 61 3.05 -25.20 -17.26
CA GLY A 61 2.73 -26.36 -18.08
C GLY A 61 2.85 -27.69 -17.32
N ALA A 62 3.09 -28.80 -18.02
CA ALA A 62 3.24 -30.13 -17.42
C ALA A 62 4.60 -30.38 -16.72
N GLN A 63 5.46 -29.37 -16.58
CA GLN A 63 6.87 -29.53 -16.19
C GLN A 63 7.19 -29.10 -14.75
N ALA A 64 6.19 -28.80 -13.92
CA ALA A 64 6.44 -28.43 -12.53
C ALA A 64 6.82 -29.66 -11.68
N ASN A 65 8.04 -29.65 -11.11
CA ASN A 65 8.40 -30.55 -10.00
C ASN A 65 7.38 -30.36 -8.85
N PRO A 66 6.72 -31.43 -8.36
CA PRO A 66 5.72 -31.35 -7.30
C PRO A 66 6.25 -30.69 -6.01
N GLU A 67 7.53 -30.88 -5.67
CA GLU A 67 8.13 -30.26 -4.49
C GLU A 67 8.22 -28.72 -4.65
N THR A 68 8.66 -28.25 -5.82
CA THR A 68 8.72 -26.83 -6.13
C THR A 68 7.33 -26.19 -6.17
N ALA A 69 6.34 -26.92 -6.67
CA ALA A 69 4.94 -26.48 -6.70
C ALA A 69 4.37 -26.34 -5.28
N ALA A 70 4.61 -27.33 -4.41
CA ALA A 70 4.19 -27.29 -3.00
C ALA A 70 4.84 -26.11 -2.27
N ARG A 71 6.17 -25.95 -2.36
CA ARG A 71 6.87 -24.81 -1.74
C ARG A 71 6.36 -23.46 -2.24
N ALA A 72 6.06 -23.34 -3.53
CA ALA A 72 5.49 -22.13 -4.10
C ALA A 72 4.05 -21.87 -3.64
N ALA A 73 3.28 -22.91 -3.32
CA ALA A 73 1.95 -22.78 -2.71
C ALA A 73 2.06 -22.28 -1.26
N ASP A 74 2.95 -22.87 -0.47
CA ASP A 74 3.18 -22.49 0.93
C ASP A 74 3.63 -21.03 1.05
N LEU A 75 4.59 -20.60 0.22
CA LEU A 75 5.04 -19.21 0.19
C LEU A 75 3.91 -18.24 -0.16
N ARG A 76 3.03 -18.61 -1.08
CA ARG A 76 1.87 -17.80 -1.46
C ARG A 76 0.84 -17.71 -0.33
N ALA A 77 0.56 -18.83 0.34
CA ALA A 77 -0.32 -18.85 1.50
C ALA A 77 0.23 -17.96 2.62
N ALA A 78 1.52 -18.09 2.94
CA ALA A 78 2.19 -17.26 3.93
C ALA A 78 2.17 -15.76 3.57
N GLU A 79 2.39 -15.41 2.30
CA GLU A 79 2.32 -14.01 1.85
C GLU A 79 0.89 -13.47 1.96
N LYS A 80 -0.12 -14.27 1.61
CA LYS A 80 -1.54 -13.90 1.78
C LYS A 80 -1.87 -13.64 3.26
N ASP A 81 -1.49 -14.57 4.15
CA ASP A 81 -1.77 -14.46 5.58
C ASP A 81 -1.05 -13.26 6.21
N PHE A 82 0.18 -12.97 5.77
CA PHE A 82 0.89 -11.75 6.15
C PHE A 82 0.12 -10.48 5.72
N ARG A 83 -0.37 -10.42 4.48
CA ARG A 83 -1.14 -9.26 3.99
C ARG A 83 -2.47 -9.07 4.73
N LEU A 84 -3.13 -10.17 5.09
CA LEU A 84 -4.38 -10.15 5.85
C LEU A 84 -4.15 -9.69 7.29
N SER A 85 -3.08 -10.16 7.93
CA SER A 85 -2.75 -9.84 9.32
C SER A 85 -2.18 -8.43 9.54
N GLU A 86 -1.58 -7.81 8.51
CA GLU A 86 -1.12 -6.43 8.62
C GLU A 86 -2.27 -5.47 8.95
N SER A 87 -2.01 -4.53 9.88
CA SER A 87 -2.99 -3.52 10.29
C SER A 87 -3.30 -2.58 9.13
N SER A 88 -4.56 -2.55 8.72
CA SER A 88 -5.02 -1.58 7.72
C SER A 88 -5.02 -0.14 8.24
N ALA A 89 -5.16 0.08 9.56
CA ALA A 89 -5.01 1.41 10.14
C ALA A 89 -3.56 1.93 10.02
N LYS A 90 -2.58 1.07 10.33
CA LYS A 90 -1.15 1.36 10.14
C LYS A 90 -0.83 1.61 8.67
N MET A 91 -1.30 0.74 7.77
CA MET A 91 -1.04 0.87 6.33
C MET A 91 -1.65 2.14 5.74
N ALA A 92 -2.88 2.50 6.14
CA ALA A 92 -3.50 3.76 5.73
C ALA A 92 -2.64 4.96 6.17
N TYR A 93 -2.16 4.98 7.41
CA TYR A 93 -1.28 6.04 7.91
C TYR A 93 0.02 6.15 7.09
N ILE A 94 0.72 5.03 6.87
CA ILE A 94 1.97 5.02 6.09
C ILE A 94 1.74 5.56 4.68
N TRP A 95 0.70 5.08 3.98
CA TRP A 95 0.43 5.52 2.62
C TRP A 95 -0.03 6.98 2.53
N TYR A 96 -0.82 7.46 3.51
CA TYR A 96 -1.16 8.88 3.59
C TYR A 96 0.08 9.74 3.83
N ARG A 97 0.98 9.32 4.72
CA ARG A 97 2.24 10.03 4.99
C ARG A 97 3.09 10.09 3.73
N THR A 98 3.29 8.95 3.06
CA THR A 98 4.04 8.88 1.80
C THR A 98 3.45 9.77 0.71
N ALA A 99 2.11 9.81 0.56
CA ALA A 99 1.48 10.71 -0.40
C ALA A 99 1.66 12.20 -0.05
N ALA A 100 1.62 12.54 1.24
CA ALA A 100 1.68 13.91 1.75
C ALA A 100 3.11 14.47 1.85
N GLU A 101 4.10 13.63 2.16
CA GLU A 101 5.46 14.03 2.52
C GLU A 101 6.47 13.58 1.47
N ASP A 102 6.53 12.29 1.13
CA ASP A 102 7.55 11.73 0.24
C ASP A 102 7.34 12.15 -1.23
N PHE A 103 6.09 12.27 -1.66
CA PHE A 103 5.73 12.64 -3.05
C PHE A 103 5.12 14.04 -3.16
N ASN A 104 5.60 14.97 -2.34
CA ASN A 104 5.11 16.33 -2.29
C ASN A 104 5.84 17.26 -3.28
N PHE A 105 5.09 18.18 -3.90
CA PHE A 105 5.63 19.32 -4.63
C PHE A 105 4.62 20.48 -4.57
N PRO A 106 5.05 21.74 -4.82
CA PRO A 106 4.15 22.90 -4.77
C PRO A 106 2.94 22.73 -5.70
N GLY A 107 1.74 22.88 -5.15
CA GLY A 107 0.50 22.77 -5.91
C GLY A 107 0.01 21.34 -6.17
N ASN A 108 0.61 20.31 -5.57
CA ASN A 108 0.12 18.93 -5.69
C ASN A 108 -1.22 18.74 -4.92
N PRO A 109 -2.36 18.55 -5.61
CA PRO A 109 -3.65 18.40 -4.94
C PRO A 109 -3.76 17.06 -4.18
N TRP A 110 -3.04 16.03 -4.62
CA TRP A 110 -3.08 14.69 -4.00
C TRP A 110 -2.36 14.69 -2.65
N ALA A 111 -1.21 15.33 -2.58
CA ALA A 111 -0.46 15.52 -1.33
C ALA A 111 -1.26 16.37 -0.33
N ALA A 112 -1.95 17.42 -0.80
CA ALA A 112 -2.82 18.24 0.04
C ALA A 112 -3.98 17.42 0.63
N ARG A 113 -4.66 16.60 -0.19
CA ARG A 113 -5.73 15.71 0.27
C ARG A 113 -5.21 14.66 1.26
N ALA A 114 -4.07 14.05 0.98
CA ALA A 114 -3.44 13.10 1.89
C ALA A 114 -3.11 13.72 3.25
N ARG A 115 -2.53 14.94 3.25
CA ARG A 115 -2.21 15.68 4.47
C ARG A 115 -3.45 15.99 5.32
N ALA A 116 -4.58 16.31 4.68
CA ALA A 116 -5.85 16.53 5.40
C ALA A 116 -6.38 15.27 6.09
N ARG A 117 -6.10 14.07 5.54
CA ARG A 117 -6.56 12.78 6.07
C ARG A 117 -5.60 12.18 7.10
N LEU A 118 -4.32 12.56 7.05
CA LEU A 118 -3.24 11.99 7.86
C LEU A 118 -3.53 11.96 9.38
N PRO A 119 -4.06 13.03 10.03
CA PRO A 119 -4.36 12.99 11.47
C PRO A 119 -5.42 11.94 11.82
N GLY A 120 -6.43 11.77 10.96
CA GLY A 120 -7.47 10.76 11.14
C GLY A 120 -6.91 9.33 11.06
N ALA A 121 -6.01 9.07 10.12
CA ALA A 121 -5.35 7.78 9.99
C ALA A 121 -4.45 7.47 11.19
N LEU A 122 -3.69 8.46 11.67
CA LEU A 122 -2.84 8.32 12.86
C LEU A 122 -3.67 7.99 14.11
N ASN A 123 -4.79 8.69 14.31
CA ASN A 123 -5.68 8.44 15.44
C ASN A 123 -6.32 7.04 15.36
N ALA A 124 -6.72 6.61 14.16
CA ALA A 124 -7.24 5.25 13.96
C ALA A 124 -6.19 4.18 14.30
N TRP A 125 -4.92 4.41 13.92
CA TRP A 125 -3.84 3.48 14.27
C TRP A 125 -3.57 3.45 15.77
N ARG A 126 -3.50 4.61 16.43
CA ARG A 126 -3.38 4.69 17.89
C ARG A 126 -4.51 3.96 18.62
N ALA A 127 -5.74 4.12 18.13
CA ALA A 127 -6.91 3.41 18.69
C ALA A 127 -6.77 1.89 18.55
N GLU A 128 -6.27 1.40 17.41
CA GLU A 128 -6.01 -0.03 17.22
C GLU A 128 -4.92 -0.57 18.17
N LEU A 129 -3.83 0.18 18.36
CA LEU A 129 -2.77 -0.18 19.32
C LEU A 129 -3.32 -0.23 20.75
N ALA A 130 -4.09 0.79 21.15
CA ALA A 130 -4.74 0.84 22.46
C ALA A 130 -5.70 -0.35 22.68
N ALA A 131 -6.50 -0.70 21.67
CA ALA A 131 -7.40 -1.87 21.74
C ALA A 131 -6.63 -3.19 21.91
N LYS A 132 -5.39 -3.26 21.42
CA LYS A 132 -4.49 -4.42 21.58
C LYS A 132 -3.66 -4.37 22.88
N GLY A 133 -3.85 -3.35 23.73
CA GLY A 133 -3.04 -3.14 24.93
C GLY A 133 -1.59 -2.75 24.64
N ILE A 134 -1.29 -2.33 23.41
CA ILE A 134 0.05 -1.91 22.99
C ILE A 134 0.15 -0.40 23.19
N LYS A 135 1.13 0.05 23.98
CA LYS A 135 1.42 1.47 24.14
C LYS A 135 1.98 2.03 22.84
N ALA A 136 1.36 3.08 22.32
CA ALA A 136 1.83 3.77 21.13
C ALA A 136 3.07 4.61 21.48
N GLU A 137 4.25 4.15 21.04
CA GLU A 137 5.50 4.87 21.26
C GLU A 137 5.80 5.83 20.10
N PRO A 138 6.50 6.96 20.33
CA PRO A 138 6.79 7.95 19.29
C PRO A 138 7.50 7.37 18.06
N TRP A 139 8.44 6.44 18.26
CA TRP A 139 9.19 5.80 17.18
C TRP A 139 8.34 4.89 16.29
N MET A 140 7.19 4.42 16.79
CA MET A 140 6.24 3.69 15.94
C MET A 140 5.51 4.66 15.00
N LEU A 141 5.26 5.88 15.45
CA LEU A 141 4.41 6.86 14.78
C LEU A 141 5.18 7.89 13.95
N GLN A 142 6.50 7.70 13.77
CA GLN A 142 7.39 8.58 13.01
C GLN A 142 7.63 8.07 11.60
#